data_AF-A0A821U9J2-F1
#
_entry.id   AF-A0A821U9J2-F1
#
_cell.length_a   1.000
_cell.length_b   1.000
_cell.length_c   1.000
_cell.angle_alpha   90.00
_cell.angle_beta   90.00
_cell.angle_gamma   90.00
#
_symmetry.space_group_name_H-M   'P 1'
#
loop_
_entity.id
_entity.type
_entity.pdbx_description
1 polymer ?
#
loop_
_entity_poly.entity_id
_entity_poly.type
_entity_poly.pdbx_seq_one_letter_code
_entity_poly.pdbx_strand_id
1 'polypeptide(L)' 'RDHDYLKVLHNAQQILRVKHSITQATIQIEPYDEEIMTSCENCNPRVT' A
#
# COMPACT_ATOMS: atom_id res chain seq x y z
N ARG A 1 -6.94 7.58 -17.78
CA ARG A 1 -5.72 7.91 -17.00
C ARG A 1 -5.71 7.09 -15.71
N ASP A 2 -6.25 5.87 -15.76
CA ASP A 2 -6.74 5.09 -14.62
C ASP A 2 -6.02 3.74 -14.47
N HIS A 3 -4.96 3.52 -15.26
CA HIS A 3 -4.31 2.21 -15.35
C HIS A 3 -3.24 1.98 -14.25
N ASP A 4 -2.79 3.02 -13.55
CA ASP A 4 -1.66 2.90 -12.62
C ASP A 4 -2.05 2.27 -11.28
N TYR A 5 -3.19 2.65 -10.69
CA TYR A 5 -3.61 2.12 -9.39
C TYR A 5 -3.97 0.63 -9.45
N LEU A 6 -4.54 0.15 -10.56
CA LEU A 6 -4.83 -1.27 -10.75
C LEU A 6 -3.55 -2.11 -10.79
N LYS A 7 -2.49 -1.58 -11.41
CA LYS A 7 -1.17 -2.22 -11.44
C LYS A 7 -0.54 -2.26 -10.05
N VAL A 8 -0.64 -1.17 -9.30
CA VAL A 8 -0.19 -1.12 -7.89
C VAL A 8 -0.95 -2.13 -7.04
N LEU A 9 -2.28 -2.20 -7.18
CA LEU A 9 -3.13 -3.16 -6.47
C LEU A 9 -2.70 -4.60 -6.76
N HIS A 10 -2.57 -4.95 -8.04
CA HIS A 10 -2.16 -6.28 -8.46
C HIS A 10 -0.79 -6.67 -7.91
N ASN A 11 0.18 -5.76 -7.95
CA ASN A 11 1.52 -6.00 -7.42
C ASN A 11 1.51 -6.18 -5.90
N ALA A 12 0.74 -5.38 -5.17
CA ALA A 12 0.58 -5.51 -3.73
C ALA A 12 -0.03 -6.87 -3.36
N GLN A 13 -1.08 -7.29 -4.07
CA GLN A 13 -1.70 -8.62 -3.88
C GLN A 13 -0.70 -9.76 -4.12
N GLN A 14 0.09 -9.68 -5.19
CA GLN A 14 1.12 -10.68 -5.50
C GLN A 14 2.17 -10.78 -4.39
N ILE A 15 2.64 -9.65 -3.86
CA ILE A 15 3.62 -9.63 -2.77
C ILE A 15 3.03 -10.25 -1.50
N LEU A 16 1.83 -9.84 -1.09
CA LEU A 16 1.17 -10.38 0.10
C LEU A 16 0.97 -11.89 0.00
N ARG A 17 0.55 -12.38 -1.18
CA ARG A 17 0.33 -13.81 -1.41
C ARG A 17 1.64 -14.61 -1.46
N VAL A 18 2.62 -14.15 -2.22
CA VAL A 18 3.84 -14.92 -2.51
C VAL A 18 4.85 -14.82 -1.37
N LYS A 19 5.07 -13.62 -0.81
CA LYS A 19 6.09 -13.41 0.22
C LYS A 19 5.58 -13.64 1.64
N HIS A 20 4.32 -13.37 1.89
CA HIS A 20 3.75 -13.41 3.25
C HIS A 20 2.70 -14.50 3.44
N SER A 21 2.37 -15.27 2.39
CA SER A 21 1.33 -16.31 2.40
C SER A 21 -0.05 -15.82 2.86
N ILE A 22 -0.32 -14.53 2.73
CA ILE A 22 -1.62 -13.93 3.05
C ILE A 22 -2.55 -14.15 1.86
N THR A 23 -3.59 -14.94 2.06
CA THR A 23 -4.54 -15.34 1.01
C THR A 23 -5.75 -14.42 0.91
N GLN A 24 -6.05 -13.66 1.96
CA GLN A 24 -7.13 -12.70 2.02
C GLN A 24 -6.63 -11.38 2.63
N ALA A 25 -6.73 -10.29 1.87
CA ALA A 25 -6.34 -8.95 2.32
C ALA A 25 -7.28 -7.92 1.68
N THR A 26 -7.60 -6.88 2.44
CA THR A 26 -8.24 -5.67 1.90
C THR A 26 -7.17 -4.63 1.69
N ILE A 27 -7.00 -4.15 0.46
CA ILE A 27 -5.99 -3.16 0.10
C ILE A 27 -6.74 -1.89 -0.30
N GLN A 28 -6.49 -0.81 0.42
CA GLN A 28 -7.01 0.52 0.12
C GLN A 28 -5.94 1.29 -0.64
N ILE A 29 -6.34 1.95 -1.74
CA ILE A 29 -5.47 2.83 -2.51
C ILE A 29 -6.08 4.21 -2.45
N GLU A 30 -5.30 5.14 -1.92
CA GLU A 30 -5.68 6.54 -1.77
C GLU A 30 -4.67 7.41 -2.53
N PRO A 31 -5.07 8.60 -3.00
CA PRO A 31 -4.14 9.60 -3.48
C PRO A 31 -3.08 9.91 -2.43
N TYR A 32 -1.85 10.19 -2.86
CA TYR A 32 -0.80 10.61 -1.94
C TYR A 32 -1.12 11.98 -1.34
N ASP A 33 -1.14 12.06 -0.02
CA ASP A 33 -1.34 13.28 0.75
C ASP A 33 -0.11 13.54 1.63
N GLU A 34 0.62 14.62 1.34
CA GLU A 34 1.86 14.96 2.03
C GLU A 34 1.63 15.40 3.49
N GLU A 35 0.48 16.02 3.78
CA GLU A 35 0.14 16.46 5.15
C GLU A 35 -0.19 15.27 6.05
N ILE A 36 -0.95 14.30 5.53
CA ILE A 36 -1.23 13.04 6.24
C ILE A 36 0.07 12.26 6.44
N MET A 37 0.90 12.13 5.40
CA MET A 37 2.13 11.33 5.47
C MET A 37 3.20 11.92 6.39
N THR A 38 3.23 13.25 6.56
CA THR A 38 4.17 13.92 7.47
C THR A 38 3.68 13.94 8.93
N SER A 39 2.36 13.94 9.15
CA SER A 39 1.77 13.91 10.50
C SER A 39 1.51 12.50 11.04
N CYS A 40 1.48 11.48 10.18
CA CYS A 40 1.26 10.09 10.58
C CYS A 40 2.53 9.45 11.17
N GLU A 41 2.64 9.42 12.51
CA GLU A 41 3.76 8.80 13.24
C GLU A 41 4.01 7.34 12.83
N ASN A 42 2.94 6.57 12.57
CA ASN A 42 3.02 5.17 12.18
C ASN A 42 3.27 4.95 10.68
N CYS A 43 3.23 6.01 9.86
CA CYS A 43 3.46 5.93 8.42
C CYS A 43 4.94 6.20 8.07
N ASN A 44 5.77 6.56 9.05
CA ASN A 44 7.19 6.79 8.85
C ASN A 44 7.98 5.46 8.87
N PRO A 45 8.52 4.99 7.72
CA PRO A 45 9.18 3.70 7.62
C PRO A 45 10.53 3.62 8.37
N ARG A 46 10.96 4.68 9.05
CA ARG A 46 12.20 4.74 9.84
C ARG A 46 12.01 4.43 11.32
N VAL A 47 10.78 4.18 11.78
CA VAL A 47 10.45 3.96 13.20
C VAL A 47 10.41 2.46 13.56
N THR A 48 10.69 1.55 12.62
CA THR A 48 10.82 0.10 12.85
C THR A 48 12.26 -0.37 12.84
#